data_AF-X1QS52-F1
#
_entry.id   AF-X1QS52-F1
#
_cell.length_a   1.000
_cell.length_b   1.000
_cell.length_c   1.000
_cell.angle_alpha   90.00
_cell.angle_beta   90.00
_cell.angle_gamma   90.00
#
_symmetry.space_group_name_H-M   'P 1'
#
loop_
_entity.id
_entity.type
_entity.pdbx_description
1 polymer ?
#
loop_
_entity_poly.entity_id
_entity_poly.type
_entity_poly.pdbx_seq_one_letter_code
_entity_poly.pdbx_strand_id
1 'polypeptide(L)'
;QNVSIILEGAFLIDGFVARADILRRKGKGWHLVEVKSSVNDREEFIDDMAYTAMVVDRCGFNISSVSLLLVSKDFRLGMENEELFAQIDHTDKVLVRVEEFKPFWQQIEEITRTPVKPEPRLLFECRKCELFKECLGKDIDNHIFDIPRLSQSKFDQLAELGIVCIKAIPDGFPLTENQARVRECVQTKNPFVGDRLKSELTSISWPAYYLDFETVMTAIPLYPDIAPYTQIPTQYSIHKCSDVDLIIDNLEYLADPSKDCRRELTE
;
A
#
# COMPACT_ATOMS: atom_id res chain seq x y z
N GLN A 1 -23.98 -27.99 20.16
CA GLN A 1 -22.80 -28.36 19.36
C GLN A 1 -21.67 -27.41 19.74
N ASN A 2 -20.51 -27.92 20.16
CA ASN A 2 -19.35 -27.07 20.48
C ASN A 2 -18.61 -26.74 19.18
N VAL A 3 -18.90 -25.59 18.59
CA VAL A 3 -18.17 -25.11 17.41
C VAL A 3 -16.71 -24.85 17.82
N SER A 4 -15.78 -25.49 17.10
CA SER A 4 -14.34 -25.40 17.35
C SER A 4 -13.66 -24.31 16.53
N ILE A 5 -14.14 -24.06 15.32
CA ILE A 5 -13.60 -23.08 14.38
C ILE A 5 -14.78 -22.35 13.71
N ILE A 6 -14.67 -21.02 13.65
CA ILE A 6 -15.55 -20.15 12.87
C ILE A 6 -14.67 -19.45 11.85
N LEU A 7 -15.05 -19.51 10.59
CA LEU A 7 -14.44 -18.72 9.52
C LEU A 7 -15.34 -17.52 9.26
N GLU A 8 -14.74 -16.36 9.03
CA GLU A 8 -15.43 -15.16 8.57
C GLU A 8 -16.59 -14.72 9.48
N GLY A 9 -16.42 -14.92 10.80
CA GLY A 9 -17.44 -14.63 11.79
C GLY A 9 -17.69 -13.13 11.91
N ALA A 10 -18.93 -12.69 11.69
CA ALA A 10 -19.32 -11.28 11.81
C ALA A 10 -19.82 -10.94 13.22
N PHE A 11 -19.32 -9.85 13.79
CA PHE A 11 -19.62 -9.36 15.13
C PHE A 11 -20.08 -7.91 15.04
N LEU A 12 -21.22 -7.62 15.68
CA LEU A 12 -21.86 -6.31 15.64
C LEU A 12 -22.28 -5.89 17.04
N ILE A 13 -21.82 -4.73 17.48
CA ILE A 13 -22.19 -4.16 18.78
C ILE A 13 -22.01 -2.64 18.74
N ASP A 14 -22.97 -1.88 19.29
CA ASP A 14 -22.93 -0.41 19.39
C ASP A 14 -22.61 0.33 18.06
N GLY A 15 -22.97 -0.26 16.91
CA GLY A 15 -22.70 0.31 15.58
C GLY A 15 -21.30 0.02 15.05
N PHE A 16 -20.46 -0.68 15.80
CA PHE A 16 -19.20 -1.23 15.34
C PHE A 16 -19.42 -2.60 14.71
N VAL A 17 -18.65 -2.87 13.65
CA VAL A 17 -18.68 -4.14 12.94
C VAL A 17 -17.25 -4.61 12.75
N ALA A 18 -17.01 -5.88 13.06
CA ALA A 18 -15.79 -6.57 12.71
C ALA A 18 -16.13 -7.96 12.15
N ARG A 19 -15.28 -8.44 11.24
CA ARG A 19 -15.38 -9.78 10.69
C ARG A 19 -14.03 -10.45 10.89
N ALA A 20 -14.01 -11.46 11.74
CA ALA A 20 -12.79 -12.20 12.04
C ALA A 20 -12.58 -13.29 10.98
N ASP A 21 -11.41 -13.30 10.34
CA ASP A 21 -11.06 -14.30 9.31
C ASP A 21 -11.20 -15.72 9.89
N ILE A 22 -10.56 -15.98 11.03
CA ILE A 22 -10.64 -17.25 11.72
C ILE A 22 -10.70 -17.03 13.24
N LEU A 23 -11.70 -17.64 13.88
CA LEU A 23 -11.78 -17.78 15.33
C LEU A 23 -11.73 -19.26 15.71
N ARG A 24 -10.72 -19.63 16.49
CA ARG A 24 -10.53 -21.00 16.98
C ARG A 24 -10.77 -21.05 18.48
N ARG A 25 -11.56 -22.00 18.95
CA ARG A 25 -11.80 -22.18 20.39
C ARG A 25 -10.50 -22.64 21.07
N LYS A 26 -10.07 -21.92 22.10
CA LYS A 26 -8.84 -22.20 22.86
C LYS A 26 -9.15 -22.17 24.37
N GLY A 27 -9.43 -23.35 24.91
CA GLY A 27 -9.85 -23.50 26.32
C GLY A 27 -11.19 -22.79 26.59
N LYS A 28 -11.16 -21.81 27.49
CA LYS A 28 -12.32 -20.97 27.85
C LYS A 28 -12.47 -19.72 26.96
N GLY A 29 -11.47 -19.38 26.15
CA GLY A 29 -11.48 -18.22 25.27
C GLY A 29 -11.34 -18.61 23.81
N TRP A 30 -11.01 -17.62 22.99
CA TRP A 30 -10.87 -17.72 21.55
C TRP A 30 -9.49 -17.26 21.10
N HIS A 31 -8.98 -17.95 20.08
CA HIS A 31 -7.81 -17.56 19.34
C HIS A 31 -8.25 -16.91 18.03
N LEU A 32 -7.95 -15.62 17.88
CA LEU A 32 -8.14 -14.88 16.64
C LEU A 32 -6.93 -15.12 15.73
N VAL A 33 -7.19 -15.48 14.47
CA VAL A 33 -6.17 -15.55 13.43
C VAL A 33 -6.58 -14.64 12.29
N GLU A 34 -5.75 -13.64 12.02
CA GLU A 34 -5.88 -12.74 10.87
C GLU A 34 -5.04 -13.28 9.72
N VAL A 35 -5.57 -13.31 8.51
CA VAL A 35 -4.91 -13.87 7.33
C VAL A 35 -4.54 -12.73 6.38
N LYS A 36 -3.27 -12.64 5.99
CA LYS A 36 -2.84 -11.67 4.96
C LYS A 36 -2.14 -12.38 3.81
N SER A 37 -2.52 -11.99 2.60
CA SER A 37 -1.87 -12.41 1.35
C SER A 37 -0.54 -11.66 1.17
N SER A 38 0.38 -11.84 2.13
CA SER A 38 1.67 -11.16 2.22
C SER A 38 2.68 -12.13 2.83
N VAL A 39 3.95 -11.89 2.56
CA VAL A 39 5.09 -12.58 3.21
C VAL A 39 5.74 -11.73 4.30
N ASN A 40 5.32 -10.47 4.42
CA ASN A 40 5.90 -9.51 5.36
C ASN A 40 4.87 -9.17 6.43
N ASP A 41 5.31 -9.29 7.68
CA ASP A 41 4.64 -8.73 8.85
C ASP A 41 4.79 -7.21 8.85
N ARG A 42 3.69 -6.50 9.16
CA ARG A 42 3.63 -5.04 9.14
C ARG A 42 2.92 -4.55 10.39
N GLU A 43 3.40 -3.44 10.92
CA GLU A 43 2.85 -2.83 12.14
C GLU A 43 1.36 -2.46 12.00
N GLU A 44 0.92 -2.07 10.80
CA GLU A 44 -0.49 -1.77 10.48
C GLU A 44 -1.44 -2.96 10.76
N PHE A 45 -0.95 -4.20 10.70
CA PHE A 45 -1.78 -5.38 10.99
C PHE A 45 -2.10 -5.54 12.48
N ILE A 46 -1.29 -4.93 13.37
CA ILE A 46 -1.61 -4.91 14.80
C ILE A 46 -2.89 -4.12 15.04
N ASP A 47 -3.08 -2.99 14.35
CA ASP A 47 -4.27 -2.15 14.46
C ASP A 47 -5.52 -2.88 13.93
N ASP A 48 -5.40 -3.56 12.77
CA ASP A 48 -6.48 -4.39 12.21
C ASP A 48 -6.93 -5.48 13.21
N MET A 49 -5.96 -6.25 13.71
CA MET A 49 -6.22 -7.33 14.67
C MET A 49 -6.76 -6.82 16.00
N ALA A 50 -6.26 -5.68 16.49
CA ALA A 50 -6.72 -5.06 17.72
C ALA A 50 -8.15 -4.55 17.61
N TYR A 51 -8.51 -3.91 16.49
CA TYR A 51 -9.89 -3.50 16.24
C TYR A 51 -10.84 -4.71 16.24
N THR A 52 -10.49 -5.76 15.49
CA THR A 52 -11.31 -6.98 15.44
C THR A 52 -11.41 -7.64 16.81
N ALA A 53 -10.29 -7.80 17.53
CA ALA A 53 -10.28 -8.39 18.87
C ALA A 53 -11.12 -7.58 19.86
N MET A 54 -11.04 -6.25 19.83
CA MET A 54 -11.83 -5.35 20.68
C MET A 54 -13.33 -5.53 20.46
N VAL A 55 -13.79 -5.55 19.20
CA VAL A 55 -15.21 -5.73 18.86
C VAL A 55 -15.70 -7.12 19.27
N VAL A 56 -14.91 -8.17 19.00
CA VAL A 56 -15.28 -9.56 19.35
C VAL A 56 -15.37 -9.74 20.87
N ASP A 57 -14.41 -9.20 21.63
CA ASP A 57 -14.42 -9.25 23.10
C ASP A 57 -15.62 -8.48 23.67
N ARG A 58 -15.96 -7.31 23.10
CA ARG A 58 -17.14 -6.52 23.48
C ARG A 58 -18.47 -7.27 23.24
N CYS A 59 -18.51 -8.14 22.23
CA CYS A 59 -19.64 -9.06 21.99
C CYS A 59 -19.71 -10.23 23.01
N GLY A 60 -18.80 -10.30 23.98
CA GLY A 60 -18.75 -11.34 25.02
C GLY A 60 -17.90 -12.56 24.66
N PHE A 61 -17.12 -12.50 23.58
CA PHE A 61 -16.25 -13.58 23.14
C PHE A 61 -14.81 -13.27 23.52
N ASN A 62 -14.38 -13.73 24.70
CA ASN A 62 -13.05 -13.43 25.21
C ASN A 62 -11.93 -13.94 24.27
N ILE A 63 -11.14 -13.01 23.74
CA ILE A 63 -9.95 -13.29 22.94
C ILE A 63 -8.76 -13.53 23.87
N SER A 64 -8.20 -14.74 23.84
CA SER A 64 -7.10 -15.17 24.71
C SER A 64 -5.75 -15.27 23.99
N SER A 65 -5.74 -15.32 22.66
CA SER A 65 -4.52 -15.21 21.86
C SER A 65 -4.80 -14.73 20.46
N VAL A 66 -3.83 -14.06 19.84
CA VAL A 66 -3.96 -13.49 18.49
C VAL A 66 -2.72 -13.83 17.67
N SER A 67 -2.91 -14.25 16.43
CA SER A 67 -1.81 -14.48 15.50
C SER A 67 -2.12 -13.96 14.11
N LEU A 68 -1.07 -13.57 13.40
CA LEU A 68 -1.09 -13.28 11.99
C LEU A 68 -0.66 -14.52 11.20
N LEU A 69 -1.42 -14.90 10.19
CA LEU A 69 -1.11 -15.97 9.24
C LEU A 69 -0.69 -15.34 7.91
N LEU A 70 0.57 -15.54 7.55
CA LEU A 70 1.20 -15.04 6.33
C LEU A 70 1.48 -16.20 5.36
N VAL A 71 1.80 -15.84 4.12
CA VAL A 71 2.43 -16.77 3.18
C VAL A 71 3.89 -16.95 3.58
N SER A 72 4.36 -18.20 3.64
CA SER A 72 5.75 -18.53 3.96
C SER A 72 6.69 -18.20 2.79
N LYS A 73 7.80 -17.52 3.06
CA LYS A 73 8.86 -17.27 2.07
C LYS A 73 9.60 -18.55 1.67
N ASP A 74 9.54 -19.55 2.53
CA ASP A 74 10.27 -20.80 2.38
C ASP A 74 9.48 -21.84 1.60
N PHE A 75 8.17 -21.61 1.39
CA PHE A 75 7.33 -22.51 0.62
C PHE A 75 7.83 -22.68 -0.82
N ARG A 76 7.76 -23.90 -1.33
CA ARG A 76 8.09 -24.29 -2.70
C ARG A 76 7.00 -25.20 -3.22
N LEU A 77 6.72 -25.11 -4.52
CA LEU A 77 5.68 -25.94 -5.13
C LEU A 77 6.04 -27.42 -4.96
N GLY A 78 5.13 -28.19 -4.35
CA GLY A 78 5.33 -29.60 -4.00
C GLY A 78 5.59 -29.87 -2.51
N MET A 79 5.78 -28.83 -1.69
CA MET A 79 5.75 -28.93 -0.23
C MET A 79 4.31 -29.15 0.27
N GLU A 80 4.16 -29.57 1.53
CA GLU A 80 2.84 -29.78 2.13
C GLU A 80 2.10 -28.45 2.28
N ASN A 81 0.76 -28.47 2.20
CA ASN A 81 -0.06 -27.25 2.20
C ASN A 81 0.10 -26.43 3.50
N GLU A 82 0.36 -27.09 4.62
CA GLU A 82 0.61 -26.45 5.91
C GLU A 82 1.87 -25.58 5.88
N GLU A 83 2.86 -25.94 5.05
CA GLU A 83 4.12 -25.21 4.90
C GLU A 83 3.95 -23.93 4.06
N LEU A 84 2.81 -23.75 3.39
CA LEU A 84 2.46 -22.51 2.69
C LEU A 84 2.32 -21.34 3.66
N PHE A 85 2.03 -21.61 4.94
CA PHE A 85 1.68 -20.60 5.90
C PHE A 85 2.75 -20.43 6.99
N ALA A 86 3.04 -19.18 7.31
CA ALA A 86 3.83 -18.80 8.47
C ALA A 86 2.91 -18.11 9.50
N GLN A 87 2.81 -18.68 10.69
CA GLN A 87 1.98 -18.13 11.76
C GLN A 87 2.85 -17.40 12.79
N ILE A 88 2.54 -16.12 13.04
CA ILE A 88 3.28 -15.24 13.95
C ILE A 88 2.35 -14.85 15.09
N ASP A 89 2.75 -15.14 16.35
CA ASP A 89 2.01 -14.69 17.52
C ASP A 89 2.22 -13.19 17.74
N HIS A 90 1.11 -12.47 17.87
CA HIS A 90 1.09 -11.03 18.19
C HIS A 90 0.21 -10.75 19.41
N THR A 91 -0.04 -11.76 20.25
CA THR A 91 -1.01 -11.69 21.34
C THR A 91 -0.77 -10.47 22.24
N ASP A 92 0.45 -10.31 22.76
CA ASP A 92 0.75 -9.24 23.71
C ASP A 92 0.61 -7.84 23.07
N LYS A 93 1.13 -7.66 21.84
CA LYS A 93 1.06 -6.38 21.12
C LYS A 93 -0.39 -6.01 20.82
N VAL A 94 -1.19 -6.96 20.35
CA VAL A 94 -2.60 -6.74 20.02
C VAL A 94 -3.40 -6.43 21.28
N LEU A 95 -3.19 -7.16 22.37
CA LEU A 95 -3.92 -6.90 23.62
C LEU A 95 -3.56 -5.53 24.24
N VAL A 96 -2.31 -5.10 24.16
CA VAL A 96 -1.93 -3.73 24.54
C VAL A 96 -2.67 -2.71 23.67
N ARG A 97 -2.66 -2.92 22.34
CA ARG A 97 -3.32 -2.01 21.40
C ARG A 97 -4.84 -1.96 21.57
N VAL A 98 -5.48 -3.06 21.95
CA VAL A 98 -6.90 -3.10 22.33
C VAL A 98 -7.19 -2.14 23.50
N GLU A 99 -6.36 -2.14 24.54
CA GLU A 99 -6.54 -1.22 25.67
C GLU A 99 -6.36 0.25 25.26
N GLU A 100 -5.49 0.53 24.27
CA GLU A 100 -5.34 1.88 23.70
C GLU A 100 -6.56 2.32 22.88
N PHE A 101 -7.28 1.40 22.23
CA PHE A 101 -8.48 1.70 21.46
C PHE A 101 -9.73 1.91 22.31
N LYS A 102 -9.86 1.19 23.43
CA LYS A 102 -11.05 1.24 24.30
C LYS A 102 -11.52 2.65 24.69
N PRO A 103 -10.64 3.60 25.08
CA PRO A 103 -11.05 4.96 25.43
C PRO A 103 -11.73 5.73 24.30
N PHE A 104 -11.45 5.39 23.04
CA PHE A 104 -12.01 6.08 21.87
C PHE A 104 -13.39 5.55 21.46
N TRP A 105 -13.85 4.42 22.01
CA TRP A 105 -15.08 3.75 21.59
C TRP A 105 -16.30 4.68 21.58
N GLN A 106 -16.61 5.29 22.73
CA GLN A 106 -17.78 6.16 22.87
C GLN A 106 -17.68 7.39 21.96
N GLN A 107 -16.51 8.02 21.91
CA GLN A 107 -16.28 9.20 21.08
C GLN A 107 -16.47 8.88 19.59
N ILE A 108 -15.96 7.74 19.11
CA ILE A 108 -16.11 7.32 17.72
C ILE A 108 -17.57 6.99 17.40
N GLU A 109 -18.28 6.29 18.28
CA GLU A 109 -19.70 6.00 18.11
C GLU A 109 -20.53 7.28 17.96
N GLU A 110 -20.31 8.26 18.84
CA GLU A 110 -21.03 9.54 18.82
C GLU A 110 -20.75 10.34 17.54
N ILE A 111 -19.49 10.44 17.13
CA ILE A 111 -19.09 11.19 15.93
C ILE A 111 -19.65 10.52 14.66
N THR A 112 -19.51 9.19 14.54
CA THR A 112 -19.89 8.46 13.33
C THR A 112 -21.40 8.33 13.13
N ARG A 113 -22.20 8.43 14.20
CA ARG A 113 -23.68 8.45 14.11
C ARG A 113 -24.27 9.82 13.81
N THR A 114 -23.47 10.88 13.87
CA THR A 114 -23.97 12.23 13.63
C THR A 114 -24.37 12.38 12.15
N PRO A 115 -25.59 12.86 11.83
CA PRO A 115 -26.04 12.99 10.44
C PRO A 115 -25.33 14.12 9.68
N VAL A 116 -24.63 14.98 10.41
CA VAL A 116 -23.85 16.11 9.88
C VAL A 116 -22.39 15.73 9.86
N LYS A 117 -21.76 15.85 8.69
CA LYS A 117 -20.32 15.67 8.52
C LYS A 117 -19.56 16.66 9.42
N PRO A 118 -18.50 16.24 10.14
CA PRO A 118 -17.68 17.17 10.91
C PRO A 118 -16.93 18.14 10.01
N GLU A 119 -16.63 19.33 10.53
CA GLU A 119 -15.79 20.31 9.84
C GLU A 119 -14.39 19.75 9.59
N PRO A 120 -13.91 19.69 8.34
CA PRO A 120 -12.64 19.07 8.03
C PRO A 120 -11.47 19.98 8.43
N ARG A 121 -10.43 19.38 9.01
CA ARG A 121 -9.14 20.05 9.24
C ARG A 121 -8.09 19.48 8.30
N LEU A 122 -7.24 20.35 7.76
CA LEU A 122 -6.13 19.89 6.93
C LEU A 122 -5.12 19.17 7.82
N LEU A 123 -4.88 17.89 7.51
CA LEU A 123 -3.91 17.01 8.17
C LEU A 123 -2.94 16.48 7.11
N PHE A 124 -1.76 16.04 7.51
CA PHE A 124 -0.79 15.50 6.56
C PHE A 124 -1.27 14.18 5.93
N GLU A 125 -2.13 13.46 6.63
CA GLU A 125 -2.82 12.24 6.19
C GLU A 125 -3.81 12.54 5.05
N CYS A 126 -4.28 13.78 4.91
CA CYS A 126 -5.14 14.18 3.79
C CYS A 126 -4.49 13.90 2.42
N ARG A 127 -3.16 13.84 2.34
CA ARG A 127 -2.43 13.46 1.12
C ARG A 127 -2.76 12.05 0.61
N LYS A 128 -3.26 11.17 1.50
CA LYS A 128 -3.68 9.80 1.20
C LYS A 128 -5.21 9.64 1.20
N CYS A 129 -5.95 10.72 1.45
CA CYS A 129 -7.40 10.66 1.57
C CYS A 129 -8.05 10.57 0.18
N GLU A 130 -8.82 9.51 -0.05
CA GLU A 130 -9.55 9.28 -1.31
C GLU A 130 -10.57 10.39 -1.60
N LEU A 131 -11.11 11.02 -0.55
CA LEU A 131 -12.06 12.12 -0.64
C LEU A 131 -11.38 13.50 -0.72
N PHE A 132 -10.04 13.58 -0.77
CA PHE A 132 -9.33 14.86 -0.66
C PHE A 132 -9.77 15.88 -1.70
N LYS A 133 -9.91 15.44 -2.97
CA LYS A 133 -10.32 16.30 -4.09
C LYS A 133 -11.74 16.86 -3.97
N GLU A 134 -12.61 16.19 -3.21
CA GLU A 134 -13.98 16.62 -2.95
C GLU A 134 -14.12 17.34 -1.59
N CYS A 135 -13.05 17.35 -0.80
CA CYS A 135 -12.97 17.91 0.55
C CYS A 135 -12.07 19.15 0.54
N LEU A 136 -11.00 19.16 1.35
CA LEU A 136 -10.09 20.30 1.49
C LEU A 136 -9.20 20.56 0.28
N GLY A 137 -9.06 19.61 -0.64
CA GLY A 137 -8.37 19.80 -1.91
C GLY A 137 -9.27 20.34 -3.02
N LYS A 138 -10.56 20.50 -2.75
CA LYS A 138 -11.53 20.99 -3.74
C LYS A 138 -11.17 22.42 -4.17
N ASP A 139 -11.20 22.66 -5.48
CA ASP A 139 -10.95 23.97 -6.09
C ASP A 139 -9.54 24.55 -5.81
N ILE A 140 -8.57 23.71 -5.42
CA ILE A 140 -7.17 24.10 -5.24
C ILE A 140 -6.29 23.47 -6.32
N ASP A 141 -5.91 24.27 -7.31
CA ASP A 141 -4.89 23.89 -8.27
C ASP A 141 -3.51 23.88 -7.61
N ASN A 142 -2.73 22.81 -7.86
CA ASN A 142 -1.35 22.66 -7.34
C ASN A 142 -1.32 22.77 -5.81
N HIS A 143 -2.03 21.88 -5.13
CA HIS A 143 -2.03 21.83 -3.67
C HIS A 143 -0.61 21.53 -3.17
N ILE A 144 -0.26 21.95 -1.96
CA ILE A 144 1.07 21.65 -1.38
C ILE A 144 1.42 20.16 -1.35
N PHE A 145 0.43 19.26 -1.43
CA PHE A 145 0.65 17.82 -1.52
C PHE A 145 1.20 17.34 -2.86
N ASP A 146 1.12 18.17 -3.91
CA ASP A 146 1.75 17.89 -5.21
C ASP A 146 3.28 18.11 -5.16
N ILE A 147 3.81 18.67 -4.05
CA ILE A 147 5.24 18.80 -3.82
C ILE A 147 5.85 17.40 -3.63
N PRO A 148 6.88 17.03 -4.43
CA PRO A 148 7.48 15.71 -4.35
C PRO A 148 8.12 15.49 -2.98
N ARG A 149 7.78 14.35 -2.37
CA ARG A 149 8.31 13.91 -1.06
C ARG A 149 8.18 14.99 0.02
N LEU A 150 7.04 15.70 0.07
CA LEU A 150 6.75 16.62 1.16
C LEU A 150 6.78 15.87 2.51
N SER A 151 7.57 16.36 3.46
CA SER A 151 7.62 15.81 4.81
C SER A 151 6.55 16.41 5.72
N GLN A 152 6.17 15.68 6.78
CA GLN A 152 5.26 16.17 7.83
C GLN A 152 5.71 17.55 8.35
N SER A 153 6.98 17.69 8.73
CA SER A 153 7.51 18.94 9.27
C SER A 153 7.36 20.14 8.32
N LYS A 154 7.55 19.94 7.01
CA LYS A 154 7.34 21.02 6.03
C LYS A 154 5.86 21.32 5.81
N PHE A 155 5.02 20.28 5.80
CA PHE A 155 3.58 20.44 5.76
C PHE A 155 3.10 21.28 6.95
N ASP A 156 3.54 20.96 8.18
CA ASP A 156 3.14 21.68 9.38
C ASP A 156 3.52 23.17 9.31
N GLN A 157 4.75 23.47 8.87
CA GLN A 157 5.20 24.85 8.67
C GLN A 157 4.36 25.60 7.61
N LEU A 158 4.03 24.96 6.49
CA LEU A 158 3.19 25.57 5.46
C LEU A 158 1.76 25.77 5.95
N ALA A 159 1.21 24.80 6.67
CA ALA A 159 -0.12 24.86 7.25
C ALA A 159 -0.23 25.96 8.32
N GLU A 160 0.78 26.15 9.16
CA GLU A 160 0.87 27.23 10.14
C GLU A 160 0.88 28.63 9.47
N LEU A 161 1.50 28.73 8.30
CA LEU A 161 1.47 29.94 7.46
C LEU A 161 0.16 30.10 6.67
N GLY A 162 -0.79 29.16 6.77
CA GLY A 162 -2.02 29.15 5.96
C GLY A 162 -1.80 28.90 4.47
N ILE A 163 -0.64 28.34 4.09
CA ILE A 163 -0.26 28.09 2.71
C ILE A 163 -0.72 26.68 2.32
N VAL A 164 -1.75 26.61 1.48
CA VAL A 164 -2.31 25.34 0.96
C VAL A 164 -2.04 25.11 -0.53
N CYS A 165 -1.54 26.12 -1.23
CA CYS A 165 -1.23 26.06 -2.67
C CYS A 165 0.25 26.36 -2.92
N ILE A 166 0.87 25.60 -3.83
CA ILE A 166 2.30 25.74 -4.19
C ILE A 166 2.63 27.16 -4.65
N LYS A 167 1.72 27.83 -5.37
CA LYS A 167 1.94 29.19 -5.86
C LYS A 167 2.22 30.21 -4.75
N ALA A 168 1.68 29.96 -3.56
CA ALA A 168 1.75 30.87 -2.42
C ALA A 168 2.97 30.61 -1.51
N ILE A 169 3.81 29.62 -1.85
CA ILE A 169 5.04 29.34 -1.11
C ILE A 169 6.04 30.47 -1.36
N PRO A 170 6.55 31.14 -0.31
CA PRO A 170 7.50 32.24 -0.46
C PRO A 170 8.88 31.73 -0.89
N ASP A 171 9.66 32.61 -1.54
CA ASP A 171 10.96 32.24 -2.09
C ASP A 171 11.95 31.71 -1.05
N GLY A 172 11.92 32.30 0.15
CA GLY A 172 12.77 31.92 1.28
C GLY A 172 12.31 30.67 2.06
N PHE A 173 11.19 30.04 1.69
CA PHE A 173 10.79 28.79 2.34
C PHE A 173 11.79 27.66 2.01
N PRO A 174 12.27 26.89 3.01
CA PRO A 174 13.31 25.90 2.80
C PRO A 174 12.81 24.69 1.99
N LEU A 175 13.02 24.75 0.67
CA LEU A 175 12.72 23.66 -0.27
C LEU A 175 14.00 22.93 -0.69
N THR A 176 13.89 21.63 -1.02
CA THR A 176 14.98 20.97 -1.75
C THR A 176 15.03 21.49 -3.18
N GLU A 177 16.14 21.29 -3.88
CA GLU A 177 16.29 21.73 -5.27
C GLU A 177 15.12 21.26 -6.17
N ASN A 178 14.72 19.99 -6.06
CA ASN A 178 13.60 19.46 -6.83
C ASN A 178 12.25 20.13 -6.46
N GLN A 179 12.03 20.40 -5.17
CA GLN A 179 10.81 21.07 -4.71
C GLN A 179 10.77 22.53 -5.16
N ALA A 180 11.92 23.23 -5.15
CA ALA A 180 12.04 24.60 -5.63
C ALA A 180 11.74 24.68 -7.14
N ARG A 181 12.24 23.73 -7.94
CA ARG A 181 11.89 23.63 -9.37
C ARG A 181 10.39 23.44 -9.59
N VAL A 182 9.74 22.57 -8.81
CA VAL A 182 8.27 22.38 -8.89
C VAL A 182 7.54 23.68 -8.53
N ARG A 183 7.95 24.37 -7.47
CA ARG A 183 7.39 25.69 -7.10
C ARG A 183 7.52 26.69 -8.25
N GLU A 184 8.72 26.81 -8.81
CA GLU A 184 9.02 27.72 -9.93
C GLU A 184 8.18 27.39 -11.17
N CYS A 185 8.06 26.11 -11.53
CA CYS A 185 7.23 25.68 -12.67
C CYS A 185 5.76 26.08 -12.46
N VAL A 186 5.22 25.88 -11.25
CA VAL A 186 3.85 26.25 -10.91
C VAL A 186 3.66 27.78 -10.94
N GLN A 187 4.61 28.55 -10.40
CA GLN A 187 4.53 30.01 -10.34
C GLN A 187 4.69 30.66 -11.71
N THR A 188 5.62 30.18 -12.53
CA THR A 188 5.93 30.73 -13.86
C THR A 188 5.06 30.16 -14.97
N LYS A 189 4.42 29.00 -14.74
CA LYS A 189 3.74 28.17 -15.74
C LYS A 189 4.66 27.71 -16.89
N ASN A 190 5.98 27.72 -16.67
CA ASN A 190 6.96 27.25 -17.64
C ASN A 190 7.58 25.94 -17.14
N PRO A 191 7.82 24.95 -18.02
CA PRO A 191 8.53 23.74 -17.65
C PRO A 191 10.00 24.05 -17.35
N PHE A 192 10.55 23.40 -16.33
CA PHE A 192 11.99 23.37 -16.12
C PHE A 192 12.65 22.45 -17.16
N VAL A 193 13.59 23.00 -17.93
CA VAL A 193 14.42 22.25 -18.87
C VAL A 193 15.86 22.31 -18.36
N GLY A 194 16.39 21.17 -17.90
CA GLY A 194 17.76 21.11 -17.39
C GLY A 194 18.80 21.27 -18.50
N ASP A 195 19.91 21.94 -18.21
CA ASP A 195 20.96 22.27 -19.18
C ASP A 195 21.57 21.05 -19.89
N ARG A 196 21.55 19.89 -19.22
CA ARG A 196 22.08 18.63 -19.77
C ARG A 196 21.14 17.89 -20.70
N LEU A 197 19.85 18.24 -20.75
CA LEU A 197 18.84 17.48 -21.51
C LEU A 197 19.26 17.32 -22.98
N LYS A 198 19.69 18.42 -23.61
CA LYS A 198 20.11 18.40 -25.02
C LYS A 198 21.31 17.49 -25.24
N SER A 199 22.35 17.60 -24.41
CA SER A 199 23.54 16.76 -24.53
C SER A 199 23.25 15.29 -24.26
N GLU A 200 22.38 14.99 -23.29
CA GLU A 200 21.96 13.61 -22.97
C GLU A 200 21.18 13.00 -24.13
N LEU A 201 20.22 13.73 -24.72
CA LEU A 201 19.49 13.27 -25.90
C LEU A 201 20.39 13.08 -27.13
N THR A 202 21.38 13.96 -27.32
CA THR A 202 22.33 13.85 -28.45
C THR A 202 23.32 12.69 -28.26
N SER A 203 23.50 12.20 -27.03
CA SER A 203 24.40 11.07 -26.72
C SER A 203 23.79 9.70 -27.01
N ILE A 204 22.51 9.64 -27.39
CA ILE A 204 21.84 8.39 -27.76
C ILE A 204 22.51 7.81 -29.00
N SER A 205 23.05 6.59 -28.86
CA SER A 205 23.63 5.83 -29.97
C SER A 205 22.56 5.02 -30.67
N TRP A 206 22.51 5.13 -32.00
CA TRP A 206 21.55 4.40 -32.82
C TRP A 206 22.14 3.10 -33.39
N PRO A 207 21.33 2.04 -33.58
CA PRO A 207 19.90 1.96 -33.25
C PRO A 207 19.65 1.91 -31.73
N ALA A 208 18.59 2.59 -31.29
CA ALA A 208 18.13 2.57 -29.90
C ALA A 208 17.09 1.46 -29.71
N TYR A 209 17.05 0.85 -28.53
CA TYR A 209 16.17 -0.26 -28.19
C TYR A 209 15.29 0.13 -27.00
N TYR A 210 13.97 0.13 -27.21
CA TYR A 210 12.99 0.46 -26.19
C TYR A 210 12.33 -0.83 -25.70
N LEU A 211 12.78 -1.31 -24.55
CA LEU A 211 12.26 -2.51 -23.89
C LEU A 211 11.05 -2.14 -23.03
N ASP A 212 9.94 -2.83 -23.27
CA ASP A 212 8.80 -2.91 -22.36
C ASP A 212 8.55 -4.39 -22.02
N PHE A 213 8.15 -4.68 -20.78
CA PHE A 213 7.97 -6.06 -20.34
C PHE A 213 6.95 -6.18 -19.21
N GLU A 214 6.23 -7.30 -19.23
CA GLU A 214 5.22 -7.63 -18.24
C GLU A 214 5.72 -8.75 -17.32
N THR A 215 5.33 -8.66 -16.06
CA THR A 215 5.71 -9.64 -15.04
C THR A 215 4.50 -10.10 -14.24
N VAL A 216 4.59 -11.31 -13.69
CA VAL A 216 3.60 -11.87 -12.78
C VAL A 216 4.24 -12.24 -11.45
N MET A 217 3.45 -12.18 -10.38
CA MET A 217 3.78 -12.68 -9.05
C MET A 217 2.58 -13.45 -8.51
N THR A 218 2.81 -14.64 -7.93
CA THR A 218 1.74 -15.49 -7.41
C THR A 218 2.02 -15.93 -5.97
N ALA A 219 0.97 -16.06 -5.15
CA ALA A 219 1.12 -16.56 -3.78
C ALA A 219 1.52 -18.04 -3.75
N ILE A 220 0.99 -18.84 -4.68
CA ILE A 220 1.43 -20.20 -4.93
C ILE A 220 2.45 -20.14 -6.08
N PRO A 221 3.72 -20.56 -5.86
CA PRO A 221 4.74 -20.61 -6.90
C PRO A 221 4.27 -21.37 -8.15
N LEU A 222 4.54 -20.81 -9.33
CA LEU A 222 4.25 -21.49 -10.61
C LEU A 222 5.22 -22.65 -10.89
N TYR A 223 6.41 -22.62 -10.29
CA TYR A 223 7.48 -23.60 -10.53
C TYR A 223 8.09 -24.10 -9.19
N PRO A 224 8.66 -25.32 -9.15
CA PRO A 224 9.21 -25.91 -7.91
C PRO A 224 10.27 -25.04 -7.21
N ASP A 225 11.16 -24.40 -7.95
CA ASP A 225 12.35 -23.75 -7.38
C ASP A 225 12.17 -22.26 -7.06
N ILE A 226 10.93 -21.75 -7.03
CA ILE A 226 10.67 -20.33 -6.73
C ILE A 226 9.82 -20.15 -5.47
N ALA A 227 10.09 -19.06 -4.75
CA ALA A 227 9.31 -18.68 -3.58
C ALA A 227 8.01 -17.97 -3.99
N PRO A 228 6.99 -17.93 -3.10
CA PRO A 228 5.83 -17.06 -3.25
C PRO A 228 6.21 -15.61 -3.56
N TYR A 229 5.44 -14.98 -4.44
CA TYR A 229 5.64 -13.61 -4.92
C TYR A 229 7.01 -13.34 -5.56
N THR A 230 7.71 -14.38 -6.03
CA THR A 230 8.85 -14.19 -6.92
C THR A 230 8.34 -13.55 -8.22
N GLN A 231 8.94 -12.43 -8.64
CA GLN A 231 8.57 -11.75 -9.88
C GLN A 231 9.12 -12.50 -11.09
N ILE A 232 8.24 -12.85 -12.02
CA ILE A 232 8.56 -13.63 -13.21
C ILE A 232 8.21 -12.82 -14.46
N PRO A 233 9.17 -12.51 -15.35
CA PRO A 233 8.87 -11.97 -16.66
C PRO A 233 8.07 -12.95 -17.50
N THR A 234 7.02 -12.47 -18.16
CA THR A 234 6.10 -13.29 -18.97
C THR A 234 5.96 -12.81 -20.40
N GLN A 235 6.24 -11.53 -20.64
CA GLN A 235 6.15 -10.94 -21.97
C GLN A 235 7.19 -9.84 -22.08
N TYR A 236 7.77 -9.66 -23.26
CA TYR A 236 8.46 -8.43 -23.61
C TYR A 236 8.14 -7.99 -25.02
N SER A 237 8.33 -6.69 -25.27
CA SER A 237 8.45 -6.12 -26.60
C SER A 237 9.68 -5.18 -26.64
N ILE A 238 10.41 -5.21 -27.75
CA ILE A 238 11.54 -4.33 -28.00
C ILE A 238 11.32 -3.67 -29.34
N HIS A 239 11.09 -2.36 -29.32
CA HIS A 239 11.15 -1.54 -30.51
C HIS A 239 12.59 -1.16 -30.79
N LYS A 240 13.12 -1.58 -31.94
CA LYS A 240 14.42 -1.13 -32.44
C LYS A 240 14.19 0.05 -33.37
N CYS A 241 14.72 1.19 -32.99
CA CYS A 241 14.59 2.42 -33.76
C CYS A 241 15.94 2.80 -34.35
N SER A 242 15.99 3.21 -35.62
CA SER A 242 17.21 3.73 -36.24
C SER A 242 17.38 5.24 -36.06
N ASP A 243 16.29 5.94 -35.77
CA ASP A 243 16.22 7.36 -35.45
C ASP A 243 14.95 7.64 -34.63
N VAL A 244 14.76 8.89 -34.20
CA VAL A 244 13.54 9.36 -33.55
C VAL A 244 12.32 9.02 -34.41
N ASP A 245 11.35 8.36 -33.80
CA ASP A 245 10.09 7.92 -34.43
C ASP A 245 10.24 6.96 -35.62
N LEU A 246 11.43 6.40 -35.87
CA LEU A 246 11.68 5.46 -36.96
C LEU A 246 11.99 4.05 -36.45
N ILE A 247 10.93 3.26 -36.26
CA ILE A 247 11.00 1.84 -35.91
C ILE A 247 11.41 1.04 -37.15
N ILE A 248 12.48 0.26 -37.03
CA ILE A 248 13.03 -0.57 -38.11
C ILE A 248 12.87 -2.07 -37.85
N ASP A 249 12.64 -2.47 -36.60
CA ASP A 249 12.46 -3.86 -36.22
C ASP A 249 11.70 -3.97 -34.89
N ASN A 250 11.04 -5.10 -34.68
CA ASN A 250 10.30 -5.40 -33.45
C ASN A 250 10.66 -6.82 -33.00
N LEU A 251 11.13 -6.94 -31.76
CA LEU A 251 11.30 -8.24 -31.11
C LEU A 251 10.24 -8.38 -30.05
N GLU A 252 9.61 -9.54 -29.97
CA GLU A 252 8.59 -9.82 -28.97
C GLU A 252 8.71 -11.23 -28.43
N TYR A 253 8.22 -11.42 -27.22
CA TYR A 253 8.11 -12.72 -26.60
C TYR A 253 6.85 -12.77 -25.74
N LEU A 254 6.14 -13.88 -25.81
CA LEU A 254 5.03 -14.19 -24.91
C LEU A 254 5.23 -15.60 -24.37
N ALA A 255 5.32 -15.73 -23.05
CA ALA A 255 5.53 -16.99 -22.38
C ALA A 255 4.36 -17.95 -22.63
N ASP A 256 4.70 -19.21 -22.92
CA ASP A 256 3.73 -20.31 -22.96
C ASP A 256 3.30 -20.64 -21.51
N PRO A 257 2.02 -20.45 -21.16
CA PRO A 257 1.54 -20.66 -19.79
C PRO A 257 1.59 -22.13 -19.34
N SER A 258 1.87 -23.08 -20.25
CA SER A 258 1.94 -24.51 -19.94
C SER A 258 3.32 -25.00 -19.48
N LYS A 259 4.36 -24.16 -19.53
CA LYS A 259 5.74 -24.54 -19.17
C LYS A 259 6.50 -23.41 -18.48
N ASP A 260 7.71 -23.72 -18.01
CA ASP A 260 8.65 -22.74 -17.47
C ASP A 260 9.44 -22.06 -18.59
N CYS A 261 9.04 -20.83 -18.91
CA CYS A 261 9.64 -20.01 -19.97
C CYS A 261 10.74 -19.06 -19.47
N ARG A 262 11.12 -19.10 -18.18
CA ARG A 262 12.05 -18.10 -17.60
C ARG A 262 13.39 -18.05 -18.33
N ARG A 263 13.96 -19.21 -18.66
CA ARG A 263 15.22 -19.28 -19.41
C ARG A 263 15.05 -18.87 -20.87
N GLU A 264 13.99 -19.37 -21.52
CA GLU A 264 13.68 -19.06 -22.93
C GLU A 264 13.46 -17.55 -23.17
N LEU A 265 12.92 -16.83 -22.19
CA LEU A 265 12.73 -15.39 -22.28
C LEU A 265 14.06 -14.62 -22.19
N THR A 266 15.05 -15.14 -21.45
CA THR A 266 16.29 -14.42 -21.10
C THR A 266 17.56 -14.90 -21.80
N GLU A 267 17.58 -16.13 -22.33
CA GLU A 267 18.73 -16.78 -22.99
C GLU A 267 18.52 -16.87 -24.51
#